data_AF-A0A1G9VT01-F1
#
_entry.id   AF-A0A1G9VT01-F1
#
_cell.length_a   1.000
_cell.length_b   1.000
_cell.length_c   1.000
_cell.angle_alpha   90.00
_cell.angle_beta   90.00
_cell.angle_gamma   90.00
#
_symmetry.space_group_name_H-M   'P 1'
#
loop_
_entity.id
_entity.type
_entity.pdbx_description
1 polymer ?
#
loop_
_entity_poly.entity_id
_entity_poly.type
_entity_poly.pdbx_seq_one_letter_code
_entity_poly.pdbx_strand_id
1 'polypeptide(L)'
;MLKQVHLNTLGNRLLFLRQSTQLTLQRLAKQTGLSSSNLSRYEKDEVKPTADAIVTLCTFYQITTDWLLLGPQQSKTQPETLTVFDSDLQKMIGILQQLMLGGDPDLRGWAKIQFQKAFNDYYTAAAEKKHQA
;
A
#
# COMPACT_ATOMS: atom_id res chain seq x y z
N MET A 1 -4.26 25.37 24.26
CA MET A 1 -3.33 24.23 24.26
C MET A 1 -3.81 23.20 23.26
N LEU A 2 -3.04 22.90 22.23
CA LEU A 2 -3.30 21.74 21.37
C LEU A 2 -2.92 20.50 22.18
N LYS A 3 -3.89 19.64 22.51
CA LYS A 3 -3.60 18.34 23.14
C LYS A 3 -2.67 17.58 22.21
N GLN A 4 -1.62 16.99 22.78
CA GLN A 4 -0.71 16.09 22.09
C GLN A 4 -1.53 15.00 21.37
N VAL A 5 -1.52 14.99 20.03
CA VAL A 5 -2.30 14.05 19.24
C VAL A 5 -1.44 12.81 19.02
N HIS A 6 -1.82 11.69 19.65
CA HIS A 6 -1.20 10.40 19.40
C HIS A 6 -2.01 9.67 18.32
N LEU A 7 -1.40 9.28 17.19
CA LEU A 7 -2.11 8.62 16.05
C LEU A 7 -2.24 7.10 16.24
N ASN A 8 -2.37 6.65 17.47
CA ASN A 8 -2.27 5.24 17.85
C ASN A 8 -3.52 4.44 17.45
N THR A 9 -4.69 5.08 17.45
CA THR A 9 -5.97 4.44 17.13
C THR A 9 -6.64 5.06 15.92
N LEU A 10 -7.63 4.35 15.36
CA LEU A 10 -8.48 4.88 14.30
C LEU A 10 -9.20 6.14 14.77
N GLY A 11 -9.75 6.15 15.99
CA GLY A 11 -10.43 7.31 16.55
C GLY A 11 -9.52 8.53 16.65
N ASN A 12 -8.27 8.35 17.11
CA ASN A 12 -7.32 9.45 17.18
C ASN A 12 -6.96 9.99 15.79
N ARG A 13 -6.84 9.13 14.78
CA ARG A 13 -6.59 9.54 13.39
C ARG A 13 -7.77 10.33 12.80
N LEU A 14 -9.01 9.92 13.07
CA LEU A 14 -10.19 10.69 12.67
C LEU A 14 -10.24 12.06 13.35
N LEU A 15 -9.96 12.11 14.67
CA LEU A 15 -9.89 13.35 15.42
C LEU A 15 -8.84 14.30 14.85
N PHE A 16 -7.66 13.76 14.52
CA PHE A 16 -6.58 14.51 13.89
C PHE A 16 -7.00 15.10 12.53
N LEU A 17 -7.60 14.30 11.64
CA LEU A 17 -8.07 14.76 10.33
C LEU A 17 -9.12 15.87 10.47
N ARG A 18 -10.09 15.70 11.37
CA ARG A 18 -11.12 16.72 11.60
C ARG A 18 -10.54 18.02 12.15
N GLN A 19 -9.61 17.93 13.11
CA GLN A 19 -8.99 19.11 13.72
C GLN A 19 -8.03 19.83 12.77
N SER A 20 -7.23 19.09 11.99
CA SER A 20 -6.31 19.66 11.00
C SER A 20 -7.04 20.37 9.85
N THR A 21 -8.26 19.93 9.53
CA THR A 21 -9.16 20.59 8.57
C THR A 21 -10.07 21.65 9.21
N GLN A 22 -9.92 21.93 10.51
CA GLN A 22 -10.71 22.91 11.26
C GLN A 22 -12.23 22.69 11.19
N LEU A 23 -12.66 21.44 11.05
CA LEU A 23 -14.08 21.10 10.96
C LEU A 23 -14.69 20.86 12.34
N THR A 24 -15.91 21.35 12.56
CA THR A 24 -16.74 20.89 13.67
C THR A 24 -17.37 19.53 13.33
N LEU A 25 -17.75 18.74 14.34
CA LEU A 25 -18.46 17.48 14.11
C LEU A 25 -19.76 17.67 13.32
N GLN A 26 -20.48 18.77 13.56
CA GLN A 26 -21.69 19.12 12.82
C GLN A 26 -21.41 19.42 11.35
N ARG A 27 -20.32 20.13 11.04
CA ARG A 27 -19.94 20.44 9.66
C ARG A 27 -19.48 19.19 8.92
N LEU A 28 -18.68 18.35 9.58
CA LEU A 28 -18.27 17.06 9.03
C LEU A 28 -19.47 16.14 8.75
N ALA A 29 -20.42 16.07 9.69
CA ALA A 29 -21.66 15.33 9.54
C ALA A 29 -22.44 15.80 8.29
N LYS A 30 -22.61 17.12 8.13
CA LYS A 30 -23.32 17.69 6.98
C LYS A 30 -22.63 17.37 5.64
N GLN A 31 -21.30 17.31 5.60
CA GLN A 31 -20.55 17.06 4.37
C GLN A 31 -20.42 15.57 4.02
N THR A 32 -20.42 14.69 5.02
CA THR A 32 -20.25 13.24 4.83
C THR A 32 -21.58 12.47 4.86
N GLY A 33 -22.66 13.07 5.33
CA GLY A 33 -23.94 12.39 5.57
C GLY A 33 -23.94 11.48 6.81
N LEU A 34 -22.82 11.40 7.55
CA LEU A 34 -22.71 10.63 8.78
C LEU A 34 -23.27 11.42 9.98
N SER A 35 -23.78 10.73 11.01
CA SER A 35 -24.29 11.43 12.20
C SER A 35 -23.15 11.99 13.06
N SER A 36 -23.32 13.19 13.61
CA SER A 36 -22.34 13.82 14.52
C SER A 36 -22.10 12.97 15.77
N SER A 37 -23.12 12.27 16.25
CA SER A 37 -23.01 11.33 17.38
C SER A 37 -22.10 10.15 17.03
N ASN A 38 -22.28 9.53 15.86
CA ASN A 38 -21.41 8.43 15.44
C ASN A 38 -19.97 8.91 15.24
N LEU A 39 -19.78 10.04 14.55
CA LEU A 39 -18.45 10.64 14.37
C LEU A 39 -17.75 10.90 15.71
N SER A 40 -18.48 11.42 16.72
CA SER A 40 -17.91 11.61 18.06
C SER A 40 -17.50 10.30 18.73
N ARG A 41 -18.33 9.27 18.61
CA ARG A 41 -18.04 7.93 19.17
C ARG A 41 -16.87 7.27 18.46
N TYR A 42 -16.74 7.47 17.14
CA TYR A 42 -15.59 7.00 16.36
C TYR A 42 -14.30 7.68 16.83
N GLU A 43 -14.29 9.01 16.99
CA GLU A 43 -13.12 9.77 17.47
C GLU A 43 -12.64 9.36 18.87
N LYS A 44 -13.53 8.75 19.67
CA LYS A 44 -13.25 8.26 21.03
C LYS A 44 -13.04 6.74 21.10
N ASP A 45 -13.02 6.06 19.96
CA ASP A 45 -12.95 4.60 19.85
C ASP A 45 -14.07 3.83 20.60
N GLU A 46 -15.19 4.49 20.90
CA GLU A 46 -16.34 3.88 21.59
C GLU A 46 -17.12 2.91 20.68
N VAL A 47 -17.08 3.15 19.36
CA VAL A 47 -17.70 2.29 18.33
C VAL A 47 -16.79 2.22 17.11
N LYS A 48 -16.76 1.05 16.46
CA LYS A 48 -16.09 0.87 15.18
C LYS A 48 -16.97 1.39 14.04
N PRO A 49 -16.44 2.21 13.11
CA PRO A 49 -17.17 2.62 11.93
C PRO A 49 -17.52 1.41 11.06
N THR A 50 -18.64 1.48 10.34
CA THR A 50 -18.97 0.50 9.30
C THR A 50 -18.05 0.65 8.10
N ALA A 51 -17.98 -0.36 7.23
CA ALA A 51 -17.22 -0.28 5.97
C ALA A 51 -17.63 0.95 5.13
N ASP A 52 -18.94 1.21 4.99
CA ASP A 52 -19.44 2.37 4.23
C ASP A 52 -19.00 3.71 4.86
N ALA A 53 -18.99 3.79 6.20
CA ALA A 53 -18.51 4.98 6.90
C ALA A 53 -17.00 5.19 6.68
N ILE A 54 -16.21 4.10 6.68
CA ILE A 54 -14.77 4.13 6.38
C ILE A 54 -14.56 4.66 4.96
N VAL A 55 -15.24 4.08 3.96
CA VAL A 55 -15.12 4.50 2.56
C VAL A 55 -15.51 5.97 2.40
N THR A 56 -16.61 6.40 3.03
CA THR A 56 -17.07 7.79 3.01
C THR A 56 -16.02 8.74 3.57
N LEU A 57 -15.44 8.43 4.73
CA LEU A 57 -14.44 9.26 5.39
C LEU A 57 -13.12 9.29 4.61
N CYS A 58 -12.66 8.14 4.10
CA CYS A 58 -11.46 8.05 3.26
C CYS A 58 -11.60 8.87 1.97
N THR A 59 -12.77 8.80 1.32
CA THR A 59 -13.07 9.59 0.12
C THR A 59 -13.10 11.08 0.44
N PHE A 60 -13.77 11.48 1.52
CA PHE A 60 -13.88 12.87 1.94
C PHE A 60 -12.51 13.50 2.25
N TYR A 61 -11.66 12.80 3.00
CA TYR A 61 -10.33 13.29 3.36
C TYR A 61 -9.24 12.99 2.32
N GLN A 62 -9.58 12.31 1.22
CA GLN A 62 -8.65 11.88 0.16
C GLN A 62 -7.45 11.07 0.71
N ILE A 63 -7.75 10.09 1.57
CA ILE A 63 -6.74 9.19 2.16
C ILE A 63 -7.05 7.73 1.83
N THR A 64 -6.06 6.86 1.97
CA THR A 64 -6.27 5.41 1.81
C THR A 64 -6.93 4.81 3.05
N THR A 65 -7.65 3.70 2.85
CA THR A 65 -8.19 2.88 3.93
C THR A 65 -7.09 2.36 4.84
N ASP A 66 -5.94 1.96 4.26
CA ASP A 66 -4.78 1.47 5.00
C ASP A 66 -4.26 2.50 6.00
N TRP A 67 -4.13 3.77 5.58
CA TRP A 67 -3.70 4.83 6.49
C TRP A 67 -4.69 5.01 7.65
N LEU A 68 -5.99 4.97 7.36
CA LEU A 68 -7.02 5.13 8.39
C LEU A 68 -7.06 3.94 9.36
N LEU A 69 -6.93 2.72 8.87
CA LEU A 69 -7.09 1.49 9.65
C LEU A 69 -5.80 1.08 10.37
N LEU A 70 -4.68 1.12 9.67
CA LEU A 70 -3.37 0.66 10.16
C LEU A 70 -2.55 1.80 10.75
N GLY A 71 -2.85 3.04 10.36
CA GLY A 71 -2.10 4.23 10.75
C GLY A 71 -1.07 4.65 9.71
N PRO A 72 -0.37 5.78 9.95
CA PRO A 72 0.74 6.19 9.10
C PRO A 72 1.79 5.08 9.09
N GLN A 73 1.98 4.45 7.93
CA GLN A 73 3.03 3.48 7.70
C GLN A 73 4.35 4.14 8.10
N GLN A 74 4.96 3.69 9.21
CA GLN A 74 6.33 4.08 9.57
C GLN A 74 7.29 3.40 8.59
N SER A 75 7.31 3.80 7.32
CA SER A 75 8.30 3.37 6.32
C SER A 75 8.84 1.94 6.55
N LYS A 76 7.93 0.99 6.72
CA LYS A 76 8.23 -0.43 6.98
C LYS A 76 7.13 -1.23 6.33
N THR A 77 7.04 -1.10 5.02
CA THR A 77 6.55 -2.16 4.14
C THR A 77 6.73 -1.73 2.69
N GLN A 78 7.66 -2.39 2.00
CA GLN A 78 7.16 -3.20 0.90
C GLN A 78 6.94 -4.62 1.47
N PRO A 79 5.91 -5.33 1.01
CA PRO A 79 5.74 -6.75 1.33
C PRO A 79 7.01 -7.51 0.96
N GLU A 80 7.26 -8.61 1.68
CA GLU A 80 8.41 -9.50 1.53
C GLU A 80 8.45 -10.20 0.14
N THR A 81 8.58 -9.45 -0.94
CA THR A 81 9.27 -9.94 -2.13
C THR A 81 10.73 -9.60 -1.94
N LEU A 82 11.49 -10.53 -1.34
CA LEU A 82 12.95 -10.64 -1.40
C LEU A 82 13.66 -9.38 -1.92
N THR A 83 13.68 -8.28 -1.15
CA THR A 83 14.57 -7.15 -1.47
C THR A 83 15.96 -7.56 -1.06
N VAL A 84 16.55 -8.40 -1.90
CA VAL A 84 18.00 -8.49 -1.98
C VAL A 84 18.45 -7.10 -2.46
N PHE A 85 18.98 -6.28 -1.57
CA PHE A 85 19.69 -5.04 -1.92
C PHE A 85 21.05 -5.39 -2.54
N ASP A 86 21.05 -6.26 -3.54
CA ASP A 86 22.22 -6.61 -4.32
C ASP A 86 22.27 -5.68 -5.53
N SER A 87 23.27 -4.80 -5.53
CA SER A 87 23.47 -3.83 -6.60
C SER A 87 23.71 -4.50 -7.95
N ASP A 88 24.26 -5.72 -7.96
CA ASP A 88 24.53 -6.46 -9.19
C ASP A 88 23.26 -7.12 -9.72
N LEU A 89 22.39 -7.64 -8.85
CA LEU A 89 21.06 -8.09 -9.27
C LEU A 89 20.26 -6.94 -9.91
N GLN A 90 20.30 -5.74 -9.31
CA GLN A 90 19.62 -4.56 -9.87
C GLN A 90 20.18 -4.19 -11.26
N LYS A 91 21.50 -4.22 -11.44
CA LYS A 91 22.12 -4.01 -12.75
C LYS A 91 21.70 -5.08 -13.76
N MET A 92 21.71 -6.35 -13.36
CA MET A 92 21.29 -7.47 -14.21
C MET A 92 19.84 -7.30 -14.68
N ILE A 93 18.93 -6.96 -13.77
CA ILE A 93 17.52 -6.71 -14.08
C ILE A 93 17.40 -5.53 -15.05
N GLY A 94 18.09 -4.42 -14.79
CA GLY A 94 18.05 -3.24 -15.67
C GLY A 94 18.51 -3.53 -17.10
N ILE A 95 19.62 -4.26 -17.25
CA ILE A 95 20.14 -4.67 -18.57
C ILE A 95 19.13 -5.57 -19.29
N LEU A 96 18.56 -6.56 -18.59
CA LEU A 96 17.57 -7.46 -19.18
C LEU A 96 16.31 -6.71 -19.61
N GLN A 97 15.82 -5.76 -18.80
CA GLN A 97 14.67 -4.93 -19.14
C GLN A 97 14.93 -4.09 -20.40
N GLN A 98 16.08 -3.43 -20.48
CA GLN A 98 16.48 -2.66 -21.67
C GLN A 98 16.55 -3.53 -22.92
N LEU A 99 17.12 -4.74 -22.80
CA LEU A 99 17.23 -5.67 -23.93
C LEU A 99 15.85 -6.17 -24.38
N MET A 100 14.97 -6.52 -23.44
CA MET A 100 13.63 -7.01 -23.76
C MET A 100 12.72 -5.93 -24.36
N LEU A 101 12.82 -4.69 -23.88
CA LEU A 101 12.02 -3.56 -24.34
C LEU A 101 12.63 -2.83 -25.56
N GLY A 102 13.88 -3.14 -25.91
CA GLY A 102 14.56 -2.58 -27.07
C GLY A 102 13.91 -2.95 -28.40
N GLY A 103 14.24 -2.18 -29.46
CA GLY A 103 13.63 -2.31 -30.78
C GLY A 103 14.14 -3.46 -31.65
N ASP A 104 15.21 -4.16 -31.25
CA ASP A 104 15.85 -5.23 -32.02
C ASP A 104 15.28 -6.62 -31.64
N PRO A 105 14.46 -7.24 -32.51
CA PRO A 105 13.85 -8.53 -32.23
C PRO A 105 14.84 -9.70 -32.22
N ASP A 106 15.92 -9.63 -33.00
CA ASP A 106 16.91 -10.69 -33.13
C ASP A 106 17.78 -10.74 -31.87
N LEU A 107 18.21 -9.58 -31.38
CA LEU A 107 18.94 -9.48 -30.12
C LEU A 107 18.10 -9.96 -28.94
N ARG A 108 16.80 -9.61 -28.92
CA ARG A 108 15.84 -10.10 -27.92
C ARG A 108 15.72 -11.63 -27.97
N GLY A 109 15.57 -12.19 -29.17
CA GLY A 109 15.47 -13.64 -29.38
C GLY A 109 16.73 -14.36 -28.91
N TRP A 110 17.89 -13.87 -29.34
CA TRP A 110 19.20 -14.40 -28.95
C TRP A 110 19.38 -14.40 -27.42
N ALA A 111 19.09 -13.29 -26.76
CA ALA A 111 19.24 -13.16 -25.31
C ALA A 111 18.32 -14.12 -24.54
N LYS A 112 17.08 -14.34 -25.00
CA LYS A 112 16.18 -15.33 -24.40
C LYS A 112 16.76 -16.73 -24.47
N ILE A 113 17.26 -17.13 -25.65
CA ILE A 113 17.85 -18.46 -25.86
C ILE A 113 19.08 -18.65 -24.98
N GLN A 114 19.97 -17.66 -24.92
CA GLN A 114 21.16 -17.74 -24.09
C GLN A 114 20.81 -17.79 -22.60
N PHE A 115 19.86 -16.97 -22.14
CA PHE A 115 19.43 -16.99 -20.74
C PHE A 115 18.84 -18.35 -20.35
N GLN A 116 17.96 -18.91 -21.19
CA GLN A 116 17.40 -20.25 -20.96
C GLN A 116 18.50 -21.32 -20.88
N LYS A 117 19.46 -21.28 -21.78
CA LYS A 117 20.57 -22.24 -21.78
C LYS A 117 21.48 -22.09 -20.56
N ALA A 118 21.80 -20.85 -20.17
CA ALA A 118 22.71 -20.55 -19.07
C ALA A 118 22.10 -20.87 -17.69
N PHE A 119 20.78 -20.74 -17.55
CA PHE A 119 20.07 -20.91 -16.28
C PHE A 119 19.09 -22.10 -16.31
N ASN A 120 19.31 -23.08 -17.19
CA ASN A 120 18.41 -24.21 -17.42
C ASN A 120 18.03 -24.95 -16.11
N ASP A 121 18.98 -25.14 -15.21
CA ASP A 121 18.79 -25.86 -13.94
C ASP A 121 17.84 -25.12 -12.98
N TYR A 122 17.70 -23.80 -13.12
CA TYR A 122 16.74 -23.02 -12.34
C TYR A 122 15.31 -23.10 -12.91
N TYR A 123 15.16 -23.44 -14.19
CA TYR A 123 13.85 -23.66 -14.80
C TYR A 123 13.23 -24.99 -14.38
N THR A 124 14.05 -26.04 -14.24
CA THR A 124 13.58 -27.37 -13.82
C THR A 124 13.14 -27.39 -12.34
N ALA A 125 13.92 -26.74 -11.46
CA ALA A 125 13.59 -26.63 -10.03
C ALA A 125 12.30 -25.82 -9.75
N ALA A 126 11.94 -24.85 -10.60
CA ALA A 126 10.72 -24.05 -10.46
C ALA A 126 9.44 -24.79 -10.91
N ALA A 127 9.57 -25.80 -11.79
CA ALA A 127 8.46 -26.59 -12.28
C ALA A 127 8.01 -27.68 -11.28
N GLU A 128 8.95 -28.27 -10.54
CA GLU A 128 8.67 -29.30 -9.54
C GLU A 128 7.89 -28.77 -8.33
N LYS A 129 8.13 -27.50 -7.94
CA LYS A 129 7.41 -26.85 -6.82
C LYS A 129 5.93 -26.56 -7.10
N LYS A 130 5.47 -26.65 -8.34
CA LYS A 130 4.04 -26.45 -8.71
C LYS A 130 3.18 -27.71 -8.61
N HIS A 131 3.77 -28.90 -8.39
CA HIS A 131 3.03 -30.17 -8.28
C HIS A 131 2.84 -30.66 -6.83
N GLN A 132 3.25 -29.89 -5.83
CA GLN A 132 3.08 -30.22 -4.40
C GLN A 132 2.22 -29.19 -3.63
N ALA A 133 1.34 -28.46 -4.33
CA ALA A 133 0.33 -27.59 -3.72
C ALA A 133 -1.07 -27.98 -4.19
#